data_AF-A0A553FNC5-F1
#
_entry.id   AF-A0A553FNC5-F1
#
_cell.length_a   1.000
_cell.length_b   1.000
_cell.length_c   1.000
_cell.angle_alpha   90.00
_cell.angle_beta   90.00
_cell.angle_gamma   90.00
#
_symmetry.space_group_name_H-M   'P 1'
#
loop_
_entity.id
_entity.type
_entity.pdbx_description
1 polymer ?
#
loop_
_entity_poly.entity_id
_entity_poly.type
_entity_poly.pdbx_seq_one_letter_code
_entity_poly.pdbx_strand_id
1 'polypeptide(L)'
;MEKYLLCLLGACIQEVLHWVDLKQVLGGNVRLTRSVDYWIITLAAIVLFSLATPVLVDSFDGKEQWHYIVVAFMFPSVIRKLAKISIEWINPGPPAKSLTHQFKTKNYFKIF
;
A
#
# COMPACT_ATOMS: atom_id res chain seq x y z
N MET A 1 -13.29 5.87 18.95
CA MET A 1 -11.89 5.54 19.24
C MET A 1 -11.49 4.20 18.61
N GLU A 2 -12.30 3.15 18.81
CA GLU A 2 -12.08 1.81 18.23
C GLU A 2 -11.93 1.79 16.70
N LYS A 3 -12.79 2.51 15.95
CA LYS A 3 -12.70 2.63 14.48
C LYS A 3 -11.32 3.11 14.00
N TYR A 4 -10.72 4.09 14.68
CA TYR A 4 -9.40 4.63 14.32
C TYR A 4 -8.27 3.65 14.62
N LEU A 5 -8.39 2.85 15.69
CA LEU A 5 -7.46 1.76 16.00
C LEU A 5 -7.52 0.67 14.92
N LEU A 6 -8.72 0.32 14.46
CA LEU A 6 -8.93 -0.63 13.37
C LEU A 6 -8.36 -0.13 12.04
N CYS A 7 -8.53 1.14 11.72
CA CYS A 7 -7.90 1.75 10.54
C CYS A 7 -6.38 1.81 10.66
N LEU A 8 -5.86 2.17 11.84
CA LEU A 8 -4.42 2.19 12.10
C LEU A 8 -3.82 0.79 11.92
N LEU A 9 -4.48 -0.24 12.45
CA LEU A 9 -4.08 -1.64 12.28
C LEU A 9 -4.06 -2.03 10.79
N GLY A 10 -5.12 -1.70 10.04
CA GLY A 10 -5.19 -1.97 8.61
C GLY A 10 -4.07 -1.28 7.81
N ALA A 11 -3.80 -0.01 8.11
CA ALA A 11 -2.73 0.75 7.48
C ALA A 11 -1.33 0.21 7.82
N CYS A 12 -1.10 -0.18 9.07
CA CYS A 12 0.16 -0.81 9.50
C CYS A 12 0.40 -2.15 8.80
N ILE A 13 -0.63 -3.02 8.73
CA ILE A 13 -0.53 -4.31 8.02
C ILE A 13 -0.20 -4.08 6.54
N GLN A 14 -0.86 -3.10 5.91
CA GLN A 14 -0.60 -2.75 4.51
C GLN A 14 0.84 -2.25 4.31
N GLU A 15 1.38 -1.43 5.20
CA GLU A 15 2.76 -0.95 5.11
C GLU A 15 3.77 -2.08 5.32
N VAL A 16 3.51 -3.02 6.24
CA VAL A 16 4.36 -4.21 6.42
C VAL A 16 4.39 -5.06 5.17
N LEU A 17 3.23 -5.32 4.54
CA LEU A 17 3.19 -6.05 3.26
C LEU A 17 3.90 -5.27 2.16
N HIS A 18 3.72 -3.95 2.12
CA HIS A 18 4.42 -3.10 1.17
C HIS A 18 5.94 -3.23 1.34
N TRP A 19 6.42 -3.25 2.58
CA TRP A 19 7.83 -3.40 2.89
C TRP A 19 8.39 -4.77 2.51
N VAL A 20 7.63 -5.85 2.75
CA VAL A 20 8.01 -7.20 2.32
C VAL A 20 8.13 -7.29 0.80
N ASP A 21 7.15 -6.75 0.07
CA ASP A 21 7.18 -6.69 -1.40
C ASP A 21 8.36 -5.85 -1.90
N LEU A 22 8.60 -4.69 -1.29
CA LEU A 22 9.72 -3.81 -1.63
C LEU A 22 11.08 -4.49 -1.42
N LYS A 23 11.21 -5.27 -0.34
CA LYS A 23 12.42 -6.05 -0.04
C LYS A 23 12.63 -7.20 -1.04
N GLN A 24 11.55 -7.82 -1.51
CA GLN A 24 11.62 -8.85 -2.56
C GLN A 24 12.01 -8.25 -3.92
N VAL A 25 11.48 -7.07 -4.26
CA VAL A 25 11.74 -6.40 -5.54
C VAL A 25 13.14 -5.81 -5.62
N LEU A 26 13.62 -5.16 -4.56
CA LEU A 26 14.92 -4.46 -4.57
C LEU A 26 16.09 -5.34 -4.11
N GLY A 27 15.82 -6.56 -3.65
CA GLY A 27 16.82 -7.45 -3.05
C GLY A 27 17.31 -6.95 -1.68
N GLY A 28 18.09 -7.76 -0.96
CA GLY A 28 18.48 -7.50 0.44
C GLY A 28 19.28 -6.22 0.73
N ASN A 29 19.53 -5.36 -0.27
CA ASN A 29 20.39 -4.18 -0.16
C ASN A 29 19.62 -2.85 -0.30
N VAL A 30 18.45 -2.75 0.34
CA VAL A 30 17.58 -1.58 0.22
C VAL A 30 18.03 -0.46 1.16
N ARG A 31 18.92 0.42 0.68
CA ARG A 31 19.27 1.67 1.40
C ARG A 31 18.04 2.56 1.65
N LEU A 32 17.00 2.47 0.80
CA LEU A 32 15.78 3.27 0.90
C LEU A 32 15.01 3.03 2.21
N THR A 33 14.93 1.77 2.67
CA THR A 33 14.22 1.41 3.92
C THR A 33 15.00 1.79 5.18
N ARG A 34 16.25 2.26 5.02
CA ARG A 34 17.08 2.85 6.07
C ARG A 34 17.01 4.37 6.11
N SER A 35 16.39 5.02 5.11
CA SER A 35 16.27 6.47 5.07
C SER A 35 15.24 6.96 6.07
N VAL A 36 15.60 7.99 6.84
CA VAL A 36 14.69 8.65 7.79
C VAL A 36 13.53 9.31 7.05
N ASP A 37 13.80 9.91 5.89
CA ASP A 37 12.78 10.58 5.06
C ASP A 37 11.68 9.61 4.62
N TYR A 38 12.05 8.36 4.29
CA TYR A 38 11.07 7.32 3.93
C TYR A 38 10.10 7.08 5.09
N TRP A 39 10.62 6.89 6.31
CA TRP A 39 9.79 6.63 7.48
C TRP A 39 8.95 7.83 7.90
N ILE A 40 9.43 9.05 7.73
CA ILE A 40 8.63 10.27 7.96
C ILE A 40 7.42 10.30 7.02
N ILE A 41 7.65 10.07 5.72
CA ILE A 41 6.57 10.07 4.73
C ILE A 41 5.60 8.91 5.00
N THR A 42 6.10 7.72 5.32
CA THR A 42 5.29 6.55 5.68
C THR A 42 4.41 6.82 6.90
N LEU A 43 4.98 7.37 7.98
CA LEU A 43 4.20 7.68 9.19
C LEU A 43 3.14 8.75 8.92
N ALA A 44 3.48 9.80 8.17
CA ALA A 44 2.52 10.81 7.75
C ALA A 44 1.38 10.20 6.91
N ALA A 45 1.70 9.28 6.00
CA ALA A 45 0.70 8.57 5.20
C ALA A 45 -0.20 7.67 6.06
N ILE A 46 0.37 6.92 7.01
CA ILE A 46 -0.40 6.07 7.94
C ILE A 46 -1.40 6.91 8.74
N VAL A 47 -0.97 8.05 9.30
CA VAL A 47 -1.85 8.96 10.05
C VAL A 47 -2.94 9.49 9.14
N LEU A 48 -2.59 9.97 7.95
CA LEU A 48 -3.53 10.54 6.99
C LEU A 48 -4.59 9.50 6.54
N PHE A 49 -4.17 8.28 6.22
CA PHE A 49 -5.09 7.21 5.85
C PHE A 49 -5.94 6.73 7.01
N SER A 50 -5.40 6.70 8.22
CA SER A 50 -6.15 6.32 9.43
C SER A 50 -7.24 7.34 9.79
N LEU A 51 -7.04 8.62 9.45
CA LEU A 51 -8.04 9.68 9.61
C LEU A 51 -9.05 9.73 8.45
N ALA A 52 -8.59 9.47 7.21
CA ALA A 52 -9.44 9.51 6.02
C ALA A 52 -10.37 8.28 5.89
N THR A 53 -9.90 7.10 6.30
CA THR A 53 -10.66 5.85 6.11
C THR A 53 -12.00 5.84 6.84
N PRO A 54 -12.13 6.26 8.11
CA PRO A 54 -13.41 6.32 8.79
C PRO A 54 -14.42 7.22 8.07
N VAL A 55 -13.99 8.38 7.58
CA VAL A 55 -14.85 9.31 6.80
C VAL A 55 -15.35 8.63 5.52
N LEU A 56 -14.47 7.89 4.84
CA LEU A 56 -14.82 7.16 3.63
C LEU A 56 -15.82 6.04 3.92
N VAL A 57 -15.57 5.19 4.92
CA VAL A 57 -16.44 4.07 5.29
C VAL A 57 -17.80 4.54 5.78
N ASP A 58 -17.84 5.58 6.60
CA ASP A 58 -19.07 6.18 7.10
C ASP A 58 -19.89 6.80 5.94
N SER A 59 -19.24 7.29 4.88
CA SER A 59 -19.92 7.82 3.68
C SER A 59 -20.62 6.74 2.84
N PHE A 60 -20.25 5.47 3.00
CA PHE A 60 -20.86 4.32 2.30
C PHE A 60 -21.83 3.52 3.19
N ASP A 61 -22.25 4.09 4.32
CA ASP A 61 -23.13 3.43 5.32
C ASP A 61 -22.55 2.10 5.86
N GLY A 62 -21.22 2.00 5.92
CA GLY A 62 -20.50 0.84 6.44
C GLY A 62 -20.62 0.74 7.97
N LYS A 63 -21.62 -0.02 8.46
CA LYS A 63 -21.89 -0.16 9.91
C LYS A 63 -21.00 -1.18 10.62
N GLU A 64 -20.50 -2.18 9.89
CA GLU A 64 -19.67 -3.24 10.49
C GLU A 64 -18.21 -2.79 10.71
N GLN A 65 -17.66 -3.16 11.86
CA GLN A 65 -16.30 -2.79 12.28
C GLN A 65 -15.20 -3.32 11.34
N TRP A 66 -15.41 -4.47 10.69
CA TRP A 66 -14.42 -5.06 9.79
C TRP A 66 -14.21 -4.24 8.52
N HIS A 67 -15.20 -3.45 8.08
CA HIS A 67 -15.07 -2.59 6.89
C HIS A 67 -13.95 -1.55 7.07
N TYR A 68 -13.80 -1.00 8.28
CA TYR A 68 -12.75 -0.03 8.59
C TYR A 68 -11.34 -0.61 8.41
N ILE A 69 -11.15 -1.89 8.75
CA ILE A 69 -9.87 -2.59 8.58
C ILE A 69 -9.62 -2.85 7.10
N VAL A 70 -10.61 -3.42 6.39
CA VAL A 70 -10.47 -3.80 4.98
C VAL A 70 -10.24 -2.59 4.10
N VAL A 71 -10.99 -1.51 4.31
CA VAL A 71 -10.80 -0.28 3.55
C VAL A 71 -9.46 0.36 3.89
N ALA A 72 -9.06 0.43 5.17
CA ALA A 72 -7.75 0.99 5.54
C ALA A 72 -6.58 0.18 4.95
N PHE A 73 -6.76 -1.14 4.83
CA PHE A 73 -5.78 -2.02 4.19
C PHE A 73 -5.72 -1.85 2.67
N MET A 74 -6.86 -1.69 2.00
CA MET A 74 -6.92 -1.59 0.54
C MET A 74 -6.62 -0.17 0.04
N PHE A 75 -6.97 0.85 0.81
CA PHE A 75 -6.95 2.25 0.40
C PHE A 75 -5.57 2.73 -0.05
N PRO A 76 -4.46 2.48 0.68
CA PRO A 76 -3.13 2.86 0.21
C PRO A 76 -2.74 2.18 -1.11
N SER A 77 -3.12 0.90 -1.28
CA SER A 77 -2.83 0.13 -2.49
C SER A 77 -3.59 0.66 -3.71
N VAL A 78 -4.85 1.06 -3.54
CA VAL A 78 -5.68 1.66 -4.60
C VAL A 78 -5.16 3.04 -4.98
N ILE A 79 -4.88 3.90 -4.01
CA ILE A 79 -4.32 5.24 -4.24
C ILE A 79 -3.01 5.15 -5.01
N ARG A 80 -2.15 4.19 -4.68
CA ARG A 80 -0.87 3.98 -5.40
C ARG A 80 -1.07 3.59 -6.86
N LYS A 81 -2.04 2.72 -7.15
CA LYS A 81 -2.37 2.35 -8.54
C LYS A 81 -2.93 3.56 -9.30
N LEU A 82 -3.83 4.32 -8.68
CA LEU A 82 -4.39 5.53 -9.27
C LEU A 82 -3.33 6.59 -9.53
N ALA A 83 -2.39 6.79 -8.61
CA ALA A 83 -1.27 7.71 -8.78
C ALA A 83 -0.38 7.30 -9.97
N LYS A 84 -0.05 6.01 -10.11
CA LYS A 84 0.71 5.50 -11.26
C LYS A 84 -0.02 5.79 -12.59
N ILE A 85 -1.30 5.43 -12.66
CA ILE A 85 -2.12 5.68 -13.85
C ILE A 85 -2.18 7.17 -14.17
N SER A 86 -2.38 8.02 -13.16
CA SER A 86 -2.47 9.48 -13.34
C SER A 86 -1.14 10.07 -13.84
N ILE A 87 -0.01 9.58 -13.33
CA ILE A 87 1.32 10.00 -13.79
C ILE A 87 1.57 9.56 -15.24
N GLU A 88 1.18 8.34 -15.61
CA GLU A 88 1.27 7.84 -16.99
C GLU A 88 0.42 8.66 -17.96
N TRP A 89 -0.76 9.13 -17.51
CA TRP A 89 -1.63 10.00 -18.31
C TRP A 89 -1.07 11.41 -18.48
N ILE A 90 -0.43 11.96 -17.45
CA ILE A 90 0.14 13.33 -17.47
C ILE A 90 1.47 13.35 -18.23
N ASN A 91 2.25 12.27 -18.20
CA ASN A 91 3.55 12.16 -18.86
C ASN A 91 3.58 10.92 -19.78
N PRO A 92 3.04 11.01 -21.01
CA PRO A 92 3.09 9.92 -22.00
C PRO A 92 4.49 9.77 -22.64
N GLY A 93 5.56 10.02 -21.88
CA GLY A 93 6.93 9.78 -22.30
C GLY A 93 7.21 8.28 -22.49
N PRO A 94 8.31 7.92 -23.21
CA PRO A 94 8.60 6.53 -23.55
C PRO A 94 8.59 5.71 -22.25
N PRO A 95 7.97 4.51 -22.27
CA PRO A 95 7.66 3.77 -21.06
C PRO A 95 8.94 3.66 -20.24
N ALA A 96 8.99 4.35 -19.09
CA ALA A 96 10.04 4.15 -18.12
C ALA A 96 9.99 2.65 -17.84
N LYS A 97 10.99 1.91 -18.37
CA LYS A 97 11.04 0.44 -18.44
C LYS A 97 10.21 -0.11 -17.32
N SER A 98 9.02 -0.58 -17.68
CA SER A 98 8.09 -1.09 -16.70
C SER A 98 8.90 -2.12 -15.92
N LEU A 99 9.09 -1.90 -14.62
CA LEU A 99 9.35 -2.99 -13.68
C LEU A 99 8.06 -3.83 -13.55
N THR A 100 7.51 -4.21 -14.70
CA THR A 100 6.76 -5.43 -14.92
C THR A 100 7.79 -6.54 -14.84
N HIS A 101 8.39 -6.73 -13.66
CA HIS A 101 8.76 -8.09 -13.31
C HIS A 101 7.42 -8.79 -13.11
N GLN A 102 6.98 -9.45 -14.18
CA GLN A 102 5.92 -10.42 -14.14
C GLN A 102 6.05 -11.20 -12.83
N PHE A 103 4.97 -11.26 -12.08
CA PHE A 103 4.74 -12.32 -11.12
C PHE A 103 4.95 -13.64 -11.88
N LYS A 104 6.18 -14.15 -11.85
CA LYS A 104 6.52 -15.44 -12.43
C LYS A 104 6.06 -16.46 -11.42
N THR A 105 4.76 -16.77 -11.44
CA THR A 105 4.15 -17.91 -10.75
C THR A 105 4.61 -19.26 -11.31
N LYS A 106 5.82 -19.36 -11.88
CA LYS A 106 6.38 -20.64 -12.31
C LYS A 106 7.26 -21.20 -11.19
N ASN A 107 6.74 -22.26 -10.57
CA ASN A 107 7.45 -23.31 -9.82
C ASN A 107 7.60 -23.17 -8.30
N TYR A 108 6.51 -22.88 -7.57
CA TYR A 108 6.43 -23.25 -6.14
C TYR A 108 5.68 -24.57 -5.87
N PHE A 109 5.05 -25.19 -6.88
CA PHE A 109 4.46 -26.53 -6.79
C PHE A 109 5.27 -27.56 -7.60
N LYS A 110 6.56 -27.68 -7.28
CA LYS A 110 7.36 -28.82 -7.76
C LYS A 110 8.31 -29.31 -6.68
N ILE A 111 7.76 -29.61 -5.51
CA ILE A 111 8.33 -30.56 -4.57
C ILE A 111 7.14 -31.36 -4.00
N PHE A 112 7.26 -32.69 -4.10
CA PHE A 112 6.29 -33.77 -3.93
C PHE A 112 5.47 -34.11 -5.19
#